data_AF-A0A159Z931-F1
#
_entry.id   AF-A0A159Z931-F1
#
_cell.length_a   1.000
_cell.length_b   1.000
_cell.length_c   1.000
_cell.angle_alpha   90.00
_cell.angle_beta   90.00
_cell.angle_gamma   90.00
#
_symmetry.space_group_name_H-M   'P 1'
#
loop_
_entity.id
_entity.type
_entity.pdbx_description
1 polymer ?
#
loop_
_entity_poly.entity_id
_entity_poly.type
_entity_poly.pdbx_seq_one_letter_code
_entity_poly.pdbx_strand_id
1 'polypeptide(L)'
;MKLTTLAEPLLEFGTGTHICPRTGIEQMGVYDKRDELRRTELRIGVVGRGEGIDLLDEWLAKCRAGVERKAGSKLPNLFRGFGGISPDHGFLTRIINSPQYTRPLQKSEITSALKLETRADRIERAVNLFYEQVRFLAENRAVDVIVCVLPNELFDSVTTRTEGEASNDELEHNFRRILKARCMHLGTPLQLVREKTMLITKQSGDQQDPATKAWNFATALYYKGNRTIPWRLVEDNAKPTSCYIGIGFYKSRDGETVSSSLAQVFDEFGHGIILRGTPVSIDKKNRRPYLSEEQAYELLRDALEEYDRALQHMPARVVIHKSSHFRDSEQAGFRRALKEKGVRSRDFVAITGTDIRLFGTRTTRPSVVRF
;
A
#
# COMPACT_ATOMS: atom_id res chain seq x y z
N MET A 1 1.09 -11.94 32.54
CA MET A 1 0.67 -11.79 31.13
C MET A 1 -0.15 -13.01 30.75
N LYS A 2 -1.43 -12.84 30.38
CA LYS A 2 -2.25 -13.95 29.88
C LYS A 2 -2.05 -14.01 28.38
N LEU A 3 -1.49 -15.12 27.89
CA LEU A 3 -1.29 -15.34 26.46
C LEU A 3 -2.47 -16.14 25.92
N THR A 4 -3.06 -15.65 24.84
CA THR A 4 -4.13 -16.34 24.11
C THR A 4 -3.72 -16.43 22.66
N THR A 5 -3.80 -17.63 22.08
CA THR A 5 -3.59 -17.83 20.65
C THR A 5 -4.91 -17.53 19.93
N LEU A 6 -4.87 -16.60 18.99
CA LEU A 6 -6.01 -16.33 18.11
C LEU A 6 -5.94 -17.26 16.89
N ALA A 7 -7.10 -17.71 16.42
CA ALA A 7 -7.19 -18.41 15.15
C ALA A 7 -6.81 -17.46 13.99
N GLU A 8 -6.20 -18.00 12.95
CA GLU A 8 -5.93 -17.22 11.73
C GLU A 8 -7.26 -16.79 11.10
N PRO A 9 -7.41 -15.52 10.72
CA PRO A 9 -8.65 -15.03 10.12
C PRO A 9 -8.87 -15.67 8.75
N LEU A 10 -10.12 -16.03 8.47
CA LEU A 10 -10.51 -16.50 7.15
C LEU A 10 -10.63 -15.32 6.18
N LEU A 11 -10.16 -15.53 4.96
CA LEU A 11 -10.35 -14.60 3.84
C LEU A 11 -11.40 -15.17 2.88
N GLU A 12 -12.20 -14.31 2.30
CA GLU A 12 -13.22 -14.63 1.31
C GLU A 12 -12.73 -14.35 -0.12
N PHE A 13 -12.99 -15.30 -1.02
CA PHE A 13 -12.60 -15.34 -2.42
C PHE A 13 -13.81 -15.55 -3.33
N GLY A 14 -13.57 -15.72 -4.64
CA GLY A 14 -14.64 -15.88 -5.63
C GLY A 14 -15.61 -17.02 -5.31
N THR A 15 -15.10 -18.20 -4.98
CA THR A 15 -15.92 -19.41 -4.75
C THR A 15 -15.81 -20.02 -3.35
N GLY A 16 -15.08 -19.41 -2.41
CA GLY A 16 -14.89 -20.00 -1.07
C GLY A 16 -14.07 -19.13 -0.11
N THR A 17 -13.63 -19.73 0.99
CA THR A 17 -12.82 -19.06 2.02
C THR A 17 -11.53 -19.83 2.31
N HIS A 18 -10.44 -19.11 2.62
CA HIS A 18 -9.15 -19.70 2.95
C HIS A 18 -8.30 -18.76 3.83
N ILE A 19 -7.45 -19.31 4.69
CA ILE A 19 -6.54 -18.52 5.57
C ILE A 19 -5.39 -17.84 4.79
N CYS A 20 -4.90 -18.50 3.74
CA CYS A 20 -3.77 -18.05 2.93
C CYS A 20 -4.27 -17.38 1.64
N PRO A 21 -3.91 -16.11 1.38
CA PRO A 21 -4.34 -15.39 0.17
C PRO A 21 -3.78 -15.98 -1.12
N ARG A 22 -2.55 -16.51 -1.09
CA ARG A 22 -1.94 -17.17 -2.26
C ARG A 22 -2.74 -18.40 -2.69
N THR A 23 -3.07 -19.26 -1.73
CA THR A 23 -3.85 -20.47 -2.00
C THR A 23 -5.28 -20.13 -2.40
N GLY A 24 -5.89 -19.14 -1.74
CA GLY A 24 -7.24 -18.70 -2.06
C GLY A 24 -7.35 -18.19 -3.50
N ILE A 25 -6.42 -17.36 -3.96
CA ILE A 25 -6.39 -16.94 -5.37
C ILE A 25 -6.18 -18.10 -6.33
N GLU A 26 -5.22 -18.99 -6.06
CA GLU A 26 -4.92 -20.11 -6.96
C GLU A 26 -6.08 -21.12 -7.08
N GLN A 27 -6.83 -21.35 -6.00
CA GLN A 27 -7.86 -22.41 -5.93
C GLN A 27 -9.29 -21.90 -6.05
N MET A 28 -9.57 -20.69 -5.57
CA MET A 28 -10.92 -20.13 -5.43
C MET A 28 -11.13 -18.86 -6.28
N GLY A 29 -10.07 -18.38 -6.93
CA GLY A 29 -10.08 -17.15 -7.72
C GLY A 29 -10.26 -15.89 -6.89
N VAL A 30 -10.47 -14.78 -7.58
CA VAL A 30 -10.62 -13.45 -6.98
C VAL A 30 -12.06 -13.19 -6.53
N TYR A 31 -12.22 -12.43 -5.46
CA TYR A 31 -13.51 -12.08 -4.85
C TYR A 31 -14.48 -11.38 -5.81
N ASP A 32 -13.95 -10.42 -6.59
CA ASP A 32 -14.72 -9.65 -7.57
C ASP A 32 -15.24 -10.49 -8.74
N LYS A 33 -14.90 -11.77 -8.87
CA LYS A 33 -15.52 -12.70 -9.85
C LYS A 33 -17.05 -12.75 -9.74
N ARG A 34 -17.59 -12.36 -8.58
CA ARG A 34 -19.03 -12.27 -8.31
C ARG A 34 -19.70 -11.03 -8.92
N ASP A 35 -18.92 -10.06 -9.38
CA ASP A 35 -19.41 -8.84 -10.03
C ASP A 35 -19.62 -9.06 -11.53
N GLU A 36 -20.83 -8.79 -12.02
CA GLU A 36 -21.19 -8.91 -13.44
C GLU A 36 -20.41 -7.94 -14.34
N LEU A 37 -20.04 -6.76 -13.81
CA LEU A 37 -19.31 -5.72 -14.55
C LEU A 37 -17.79 -5.86 -14.41
N ARG A 38 -17.33 -6.99 -13.88
CA ARG A 38 -15.92 -7.26 -13.66
C ARG A 38 -15.12 -7.13 -14.95
N ARG A 39 -13.99 -6.43 -14.84
CA ARG A 39 -13.01 -6.30 -15.91
C ARG A 39 -12.10 -7.52 -15.96
N THR A 40 -11.95 -8.09 -17.15
CA THR A 40 -11.10 -9.27 -17.41
C THR A 40 -9.79 -8.92 -18.10
N GLU A 41 -9.56 -7.63 -18.37
CA GLU A 41 -8.36 -7.11 -19.03
C GLU A 41 -7.73 -5.98 -18.23
N LEU A 42 -6.41 -6.05 -18.08
CA LEU A 42 -5.60 -5.05 -17.40
C LEU A 42 -4.55 -4.47 -18.35
N ARG A 43 -4.77 -3.24 -18.80
CA ARG A 43 -3.90 -2.50 -19.73
C ARG A 43 -2.82 -1.78 -18.95
N ILE A 44 -1.57 -2.17 -19.17
CA ILE A 44 -0.40 -1.63 -18.50
C ILE A 44 0.29 -0.63 -19.41
N GLY A 45 0.36 0.63 -18.96
CA GLY A 45 1.28 1.62 -19.51
C GLY A 45 2.68 1.41 -18.97
N VAL A 46 3.71 1.66 -19.78
CA VAL A 46 5.12 1.45 -19.38
C VAL A 46 5.92 2.70 -19.63
N VAL A 47 6.68 3.14 -18.63
CA VAL A 47 7.66 4.24 -18.74
C VAL A 47 9.00 3.77 -18.21
N GLY A 48 10.06 3.86 -19.00
CA GLY A 48 11.41 3.44 -18.61
C GLY A 48 12.42 3.62 -19.73
N ARG A 49 13.71 3.39 -19.47
CA ARG A 49 14.71 3.29 -20.57
C ARG A 49 14.52 1.96 -21.32
N GLY A 50 15.00 1.86 -22.56
CA GLY A 50 14.83 0.66 -23.41
C GLY A 50 15.15 -0.66 -22.69
N GLU A 51 16.35 -0.77 -22.11
CA GLU A 51 16.75 -1.96 -21.32
C GLU A 51 15.77 -2.30 -20.19
N GLY A 52 15.25 -1.29 -19.50
CA GLY A 52 14.29 -1.48 -18.40
C GLY A 52 12.91 -1.92 -18.89
N ILE A 53 12.50 -1.46 -20.07
CA ILE A 53 11.26 -1.90 -20.72
C ILE A 53 11.36 -3.37 -21.10
N ASP A 54 12.46 -3.77 -21.74
CA ASP A 54 12.69 -5.17 -22.14
C ASP A 54 12.68 -6.11 -20.93
N LEU A 55 13.35 -5.70 -19.83
CA LEU A 55 13.32 -6.44 -18.56
C LEU A 55 11.91 -6.56 -17.98
N LEU A 56 11.09 -5.53 -18.10
CA LEU A 56 9.70 -5.58 -17.63
C LEU A 56 8.86 -6.52 -18.50
N ASP A 57 9.05 -6.51 -19.81
CA ASP A 57 8.30 -7.38 -20.72
C ASP A 57 8.61 -8.86 -20.44
N GLU A 58 9.88 -9.21 -20.23
CA GLU A 58 10.27 -10.55 -19.75
C GLU A 58 9.66 -10.89 -18.39
N TRP A 59 9.66 -9.93 -17.46
CA TRP A 59 9.10 -10.12 -16.12
C TRP A 59 7.58 -10.35 -16.17
N LEU A 60 6.86 -9.60 -17.01
CA LEU A 60 5.43 -9.78 -17.23
C LEU A 60 5.12 -11.13 -17.91
N ALA A 61 5.97 -11.58 -18.84
CA ALA A 61 5.85 -12.92 -19.42
C ALA A 61 5.99 -14.01 -18.35
N LYS A 62 6.95 -13.89 -17.42
CA LYS A 62 7.09 -14.80 -16.27
C LYS A 62 5.90 -14.72 -15.32
N CYS A 63 5.38 -13.52 -15.04
CA CYS A 63 4.19 -13.37 -14.22
C CYS A 63 2.96 -14.03 -14.87
N ARG A 64 2.86 -14.04 -16.20
CA ARG A 64 1.79 -14.76 -16.93
C ARG A 64 1.96 -16.28 -16.83
N ALA A 65 3.16 -16.78 -17.09
CA ALA A 65 3.46 -18.22 -17.10
C ALA A 65 3.50 -18.86 -15.70
N GLY A 66 3.80 -18.07 -14.67
CA GLY A 66 4.06 -18.56 -13.32
C GLY A 66 5.56 -18.65 -12.99
N VAL A 67 5.84 -18.76 -11.70
CA VAL A 67 7.20 -18.83 -11.15
C VAL A 67 7.28 -19.99 -10.18
N GLU A 68 8.20 -20.90 -10.45
CA GLU A 68 8.40 -22.08 -9.62
C GLU A 68 8.79 -21.76 -8.17
N ARG A 69 8.44 -22.68 -7.28
CA ARG A 69 8.81 -22.58 -5.87
C ARG A 69 10.33 -22.59 -5.69
N LYS A 70 10.82 -22.04 -4.58
CA LYS A 70 12.26 -22.06 -4.27
C LYS A 70 12.77 -23.51 -4.13
N ALA A 71 13.64 -23.93 -5.04
CA ALA A 71 14.26 -25.25 -5.02
C ALA A 71 15.03 -25.49 -3.71
N GLY A 72 14.94 -26.72 -3.18
CA GLY A 72 15.64 -27.13 -1.95
C GLY A 72 15.13 -26.51 -0.64
N SER A 73 14.09 -25.66 -0.69
CA SER A 73 13.50 -25.10 0.52
C SER A 73 12.69 -26.15 1.31
N LYS A 74 12.93 -26.22 2.62
CA LYS A 74 12.13 -27.00 3.58
C LYS A 74 10.88 -26.27 4.09
N LEU A 75 10.66 -25.03 3.63
CA LEU A 75 9.55 -24.16 4.06
C LEU A 75 8.58 -23.94 2.89
N PRO A 76 7.68 -24.91 2.61
CA PRO A 76 6.82 -24.86 1.43
C PRO A 76 5.78 -23.75 1.47
N ASN A 77 5.34 -23.34 2.66
CA ASN A 77 4.38 -22.24 2.83
C ASN A 77 5.04 -20.87 2.64
N LEU A 78 6.28 -20.71 3.11
CA LEU A 78 7.02 -19.44 2.99
C LEU A 78 7.49 -19.20 1.55
N PHE A 79 8.07 -20.24 0.93
CA PHE A 79 8.63 -20.16 -0.42
C PHE A 79 7.80 -20.95 -1.43
N ARG A 80 6.49 -20.71 -1.42
CA ARG A 80 5.56 -21.24 -2.41
C ARG A 80 5.86 -20.65 -3.80
N GLY A 81 5.59 -21.42 -4.85
CA GLY A 81 5.54 -20.91 -6.22
C GLY A 81 4.43 -19.89 -6.41
N PHE A 82 4.37 -19.35 -7.62
CA PHE A 82 3.32 -18.46 -8.08
C PHE A 82 2.72 -19.06 -9.35
N GLY A 83 1.46 -19.50 -9.31
CA GLY A 83 0.81 -20.18 -10.44
C GLY A 83 0.64 -19.34 -11.72
N GLY A 84 0.89 -18.03 -11.66
CA GLY A 84 0.80 -17.13 -12.81
C GLY A 84 -0.51 -16.34 -12.86
N ILE A 85 -0.71 -15.64 -13.97
CA ILE A 85 -1.90 -14.81 -14.21
C ILE A 85 -2.36 -15.03 -15.64
N SER A 86 -3.57 -15.55 -15.78
CA SER A 86 -4.23 -15.71 -17.07
C SER A 86 -5.73 -15.44 -16.92
N PRO A 87 -6.51 -15.40 -18.02
CA PRO A 87 -7.97 -15.30 -17.96
C PRO A 87 -8.64 -16.43 -17.18
N ASP A 88 -7.99 -17.59 -17.11
CA ASP A 88 -8.49 -18.85 -16.56
C ASP A 88 -7.80 -19.30 -15.26
N HIS A 89 -6.70 -18.65 -14.86
CA HIS A 89 -5.95 -19.00 -13.65
C HIS A 89 -5.52 -17.78 -12.80
N GLY A 90 -5.45 -18.00 -11.48
CA GLY A 90 -5.00 -17.01 -10.50
C GLY A 90 -5.93 -15.81 -10.42
N PHE A 91 -5.47 -14.65 -10.92
CA PHE A 91 -6.25 -13.41 -10.90
C PHE A 91 -7.35 -13.35 -11.97
N LEU A 92 -7.45 -14.33 -12.86
CA LEU A 92 -8.51 -14.41 -13.89
C LEU A 92 -8.56 -13.12 -14.73
N THR A 93 -7.41 -12.61 -15.17
CA THR A 93 -7.27 -11.34 -15.87
C THR A 93 -6.16 -11.42 -16.90
N ARG A 94 -6.41 -10.88 -18.09
CA ARG A 94 -5.43 -10.75 -19.17
C ARG A 94 -4.62 -9.48 -19.01
N ILE A 95 -3.32 -9.60 -18.76
CA ILE A 95 -2.41 -8.46 -18.79
C ILE A 95 -2.12 -8.07 -20.25
N ILE A 96 -2.26 -6.78 -20.57
CA ILE A 96 -1.99 -6.21 -21.88
C ILE A 96 -0.91 -5.13 -21.74
N ASN A 97 0.29 -5.41 -22.24
CA ASN A 97 1.39 -4.46 -22.43
C ASN A 97 1.76 -4.53 -23.92
N SER A 98 1.87 -3.38 -24.58
CA SER A 98 2.19 -3.32 -26.01
C SER A 98 2.92 -2.01 -26.33
N PRO A 99 3.66 -1.92 -27.45
CA PRO A 99 4.43 -0.72 -27.80
C PRO A 99 3.61 0.58 -27.82
N GLN A 100 2.31 0.52 -28.13
CA GLN A 100 1.43 1.69 -28.13
C GLN A 100 1.18 2.28 -26.73
N TYR A 101 1.43 1.49 -25.68
CA TYR A 101 1.31 1.86 -24.26
C TYR A 101 2.70 2.09 -23.62
N THR A 102 3.76 2.10 -24.40
CA THR A 102 5.14 2.23 -23.93
C THR A 102 5.71 3.61 -24.28
N ARG A 103 6.37 4.25 -23.32
CA ARG A 103 7.07 5.53 -23.49
C ARG A 103 8.53 5.39 -23.04
N PRO A 104 9.49 5.33 -23.98
CA PRO A 104 10.89 5.23 -23.63
C PRO A 104 11.43 6.57 -23.08
N LEU A 105 12.29 6.49 -22.07
CA LEU A 105 13.12 7.59 -21.61
C LEU A 105 14.43 7.61 -22.38
N GLN A 106 14.86 8.79 -22.84
CA GLN A 106 16.11 8.91 -23.57
C GLN A 106 17.31 8.77 -22.62
N LYS A 107 18.34 8.03 -23.07
CA LYS A 107 19.57 7.84 -22.29
C LYS A 107 20.26 9.16 -21.97
N SER A 108 20.32 10.08 -22.93
CA SER A 108 20.88 11.43 -22.77
C SER A 108 20.21 12.21 -21.64
N GLU A 109 18.88 12.11 -21.51
CA GLU A 109 18.12 12.78 -20.47
C GLU A 109 18.40 12.20 -19.08
N ILE A 110 18.47 10.87 -18.97
CA ILE A 110 18.83 10.19 -17.71
C ILE A 110 20.25 10.62 -17.30
N THR A 111 21.21 10.57 -18.22
CA THR A 111 22.58 11.02 -17.96
C THR A 111 22.64 12.49 -17.56
N SER A 112 21.80 13.36 -18.15
CA SER A 112 21.73 14.77 -17.76
C SER A 112 21.24 14.94 -16.32
N ALA A 113 20.26 14.13 -15.88
CA ALA A 113 19.76 14.16 -14.52
C ALA A 113 20.84 13.69 -13.53
N LEU A 114 21.60 12.65 -13.85
CA LEU A 114 22.66 12.12 -12.99
C LEU A 114 23.82 13.12 -12.75
N LYS A 115 24.05 14.05 -13.68
CA LYS A 115 25.12 15.05 -13.61
C LYS A 115 24.82 16.25 -12.71
N LEU A 116 23.59 16.40 -12.23
CA LEU A 116 23.23 17.53 -11.36
C LEU A 116 23.88 17.38 -9.99
N GLU A 117 24.41 18.49 -9.48
CA GLU A 117 25.21 18.53 -8.24
C GLU A 117 24.36 18.17 -7.02
N THR A 118 23.21 18.82 -6.87
CA THR A 118 22.36 18.62 -5.69
C THR A 118 21.40 17.44 -5.89
N ARG A 119 21.17 16.71 -4.80
CA ARG A 119 20.20 15.61 -4.78
C ARG A 119 18.76 16.09 -5.05
N ALA A 120 18.42 17.29 -4.60
CA ALA A 120 17.11 17.89 -4.83
C ALA A 120 16.87 18.10 -6.33
N ASP A 121 17.84 18.66 -7.04
CA ASP A 121 17.76 18.89 -8.49
C ASP A 121 17.70 17.57 -9.25
N ARG A 122 18.48 16.55 -8.84
CA ARG A 122 18.40 15.19 -9.41
C ARG A 122 17.00 14.61 -9.28
N ILE A 123 16.40 14.72 -8.09
CA ILE A 123 15.04 14.24 -7.82
C ILE A 123 14.02 14.99 -8.68
N GLU A 124 14.09 16.33 -8.71
CA GLU A 124 13.15 17.14 -9.49
C GLU A 124 13.25 16.84 -10.98
N ARG A 125 14.47 16.80 -11.54
CA ARG A 125 14.70 16.47 -12.95
C ARG A 125 14.20 15.07 -13.27
N ALA A 126 14.49 14.07 -12.43
CA ALA A 126 14.00 12.71 -12.59
C ALA A 126 12.47 12.66 -12.55
N VAL A 127 11.84 13.34 -11.60
CA VAL A 127 10.37 13.38 -11.50
C VAL A 127 9.77 13.98 -12.77
N ASN A 128 10.32 15.10 -13.26
CA ASN A 128 9.87 15.73 -14.51
C ASN A 128 9.97 14.77 -15.70
N LEU A 129 11.08 14.03 -15.82
CA LEU A 129 11.25 13.05 -16.90
C LEU A 129 10.15 11.99 -16.91
N PHE A 130 9.85 11.40 -15.74
CA PHE A 130 8.78 10.41 -15.64
C PHE A 130 7.40 11.04 -15.80
N TYR A 131 7.16 12.21 -15.20
CA TYR A 131 5.88 12.91 -15.22
C TYR A 131 5.40 13.20 -16.63
N GLU A 132 6.26 13.72 -17.51
CA GLU A 132 5.88 14.03 -18.90
C GLU A 132 5.41 12.79 -19.67
N GLN A 133 6.08 11.65 -19.48
CA GLN A 133 5.70 10.40 -20.14
C GLN A 133 4.43 9.77 -19.51
N VAL A 134 4.30 9.86 -18.19
CA VAL A 134 3.10 9.40 -17.46
C VAL A 134 1.89 10.23 -17.86
N ARG A 135 2.02 11.56 -17.93
CA ARG A 135 0.96 12.48 -18.38
C ARG A 135 0.51 12.11 -19.78
N PHE A 136 1.45 11.93 -20.71
CA PHE A 136 1.11 11.52 -22.07
C PHE A 136 0.29 10.22 -22.10
N LEU A 137 0.72 9.18 -21.38
CA LEU A 137 -0.02 7.91 -21.33
C LEU A 137 -1.42 8.08 -20.70
N ALA A 138 -1.51 8.78 -19.57
CA ALA A 138 -2.78 8.98 -18.87
C ALA A 138 -3.81 9.78 -19.69
N GLU A 139 -3.36 10.77 -20.47
CA GLU A 139 -4.23 11.63 -21.26
C GLU A 139 -4.58 11.06 -22.64
N ASN A 140 -3.68 10.26 -23.25
CA ASN A 140 -3.79 9.88 -24.67
C ASN A 140 -3.97 8.37 -24.92
N ARG A 141 -3.96 7.54 -23.86
CA ARG A 141 -4.08 6.08 -23.96
C ARG A 141 -5.03 5.54 -22.91
N ALA A 142 -5.79 4.51 -23.27
CA ALA A 142 -6.61 3.77 -22.34
C ALA A 142 -5.75 2.75 -21.56
N VAL A 143 -5.05 3.22 -20.54
CA VAL A 143 -4.25 2.41 -19.62
C VAL A 143 -4.85 2.43 -18.22
N ASP A 144 -4.74 1.30 -17.51
CA ASP A 144 -5.35 1.11 -16.18
C ASP A 144 -4.37 1.37 -15.05
N VAL A 145 -3.09 1.08 -15.31
CA VAL A 145 -1.99 1.29 -14.38
C VAL A 145 -0.73 1.58 -15.20
N ILE A 146 0.09 2.51 -14.74
CA ILE A 146 1.37 2.82 -15.38
C ILE A 146 2.51 2.27 -14.52
N VAL A 147 3.34 1.42 -15.11
CA VAL A 147 4.55 0.89 -14.52
C VAL A 147 5.73 1.80 -14.89
N CYS A 148 6.32 2.43 -13.88
CA CYS A 148 7.54 3.23 -14.03
C CYS A 148 8.75 2.37 -13.67
N VAL A 149 9.53 1.98 -14.68
CA VAL A 149 10.78 1.24 -14.52
C VAL A 149 11.91 2.22 -14.28
N LEU A 150 12.45 2.19 -13.05
CA LEU A 150 13.55 3.04 -12.63
C LEU A 150 14.89 2.38 -12.93
N PRO A 151 15.78 3.07 -13.70
CA PRO A 151 17.17 2.68 -13.85
C PRO A 151 17.86 2.61 -12.49
N ASN A 152 18.73 1.60 -12.31
CA ASN A 152 19.44 1.42 -11.04
C ASN A 152 20.29 2.63 -10.66
N GLU A 153 21.04 3.19 -11.62
CA GLU A 153 21.86 4.39 -11.45
C GLU A 153 21.03 5.60 -11.00
N LEU A 154 19.84 5.79 -11.59
CA LEU A 154 18.95 6.88 -11.24
C LEU A 154 18.41 6.69 -9.82
N PHE A 155 17.95 5.48 -9.50
CA PHE A 155 17.51 5.14 -8.15
C PHE A 155 18.61 5.40 -7.12
N ASP A 156 19.83 4.93 -7.35
CA ASP A 156 20.93 5.09 -6.42
C ASP A 156 21.28 6.58 -6.26
N SER A 157 21.30 7.37 -7.33
CA SER A 157 21.58 8.82 -7.26
C SER A 157 20.57 9.65 -6.47
N VAL A 158 19.31 9.20 -6.39
CA VAL A 158 18.22 9.91 -5.67
C VAL A 158 17.97 9.36 -4.28
N THR A 159 18.54 8.20 -3.94
CA THR A 159 18.36 7.53 -2.64
C THR A 159 19.62 7.50 -1.78
N THR A 160 20.81 7.50 -2.38
CA THR A 160 22.08 7.49 -1.66
C THR A 160 22.32 8.82 -0.96
N ARG A 161 22.65 8.75 0.33
CA ARG A 161 22.93 9.90 1.20
C ARG A 161 24.35 10.41 0.95
N THR A 162 24.55 11.72 1.03
CA THR A 162 25.87 12.32 1.26
C THR A 162 26.17 12.35 2.77
N GLU A 163 27.42 12.13 3.17
CA GLU A 163 27.84 12.22 4.58
C GLU A 163 27.53 13.63 5.12
N GLY A 164 26.76 13.72 6.21
CA GLY A 164 26.34 14.99 6.84
C GLY A 164 24.84 15.27 6.88
N GLU A 165 24.01 14.53 6.14
CA GLU A 165 22.53 14.66 6.23
C GLU A 165 22.00 13.91 7.47
N ALA A 166 21.16 14.55 8.29
CA ALA A 166 20.60 13.97 9.53
C ALA A 166 19.80 12.67 9.27
N SER A 167 19.88 11.72 10.21
CA SER A 167 19.18 10.44 10.14
C SER A 167 17.68 10.59 10.32
N ASN A 168 16.92 10.46 9.24
CA ASN A 168 15.56 9.94 9.26
C ASN A 168 15.35 9.05 8.03
N ASP A 169 14.56 7.99 8.18
CA ASP A 169 14.06 7.08 7.12
C ASP A 169 13.31 7.79 5.95
N GLU A 170 13.37 9.12 5.85
CA GLU A 170 12.62 9.96 4.90
C GLU A 170 13.26 10.08 3.51
N LEU A 171 14.52 9.67 3.33
CA LEU A 171 15.30 10.01 2.14
C LEU A 171 14.92 9.15 0.91
N GLU A 172 14.75 7.83 1.04
CA GLU A 172 14.35 6.95 -0.09
C GLU A 172 12.98 7.33 -0.69
N HIS A 173 12.11 7.93 0.13
CA HIS A 173 10.72 8.19 -0.21
C HIS A 173 10.47 9.48 -1.01
N ASN A 174 11.46 10.34 -1.25
CA ASN A 174 11.21 11.63 -1.90
C ASN A 174 10.80 11.49 -3.37
N PHE A 175 11.60 10.82 -4.22
CA PHE A 175 11.24 10.66 -5.64
C PHE A 175 9.85 10.02 -5.81
N ARG A 176 9.61 8.89 -5.15
CA ARG A 176 8.32 8.17 -5.24
C ARG A 176 7.15 9.03 -4.76
N ARG A 177 7.29 9.73 -3.63
CA ARG A 177 6.22 10.59 -3.08
C ARG A 177 5.94 11.77 -4.00
N ILE A 178 6.99 12.44 -4.47
CA ILE A 178 6.85 13.61 -5.35
C ILE A 178 6.23 13.19 -6.69
N LEU A 179 6.71 12.10 -7.32
CA LEU A 179 6.15 11.60 -8.57
C LEU A 179 4.67 11.23 -8.41
N LYS A 180 4.32 10.45 -7.37
CA LYS A 180 2.92 10.10 -7.11
C LYS A 180 2.06 11.33 -6.87
N ALA A 181 2.53 12.29 -6.07
CA ALA A 181 1.79 13.52 -5.79
C ALA A 181 1.58 14.35 -7.06
N ARG A 182 2.61 14.51 -7.91
CA ARG A 182 2.49 15.24 -9.19
C ARG A 182 1.55 14.53 -10.17
N CYS A 183 1.50 13.20 -10.16
CA CYS A 183 0.63 12.43 -11.06
C CYS A 183 -0.79 12.16 -10.50
N MET A 184 -1.09 12.54 -9.26
CA MET A 184 -2.40 12.23 -8.63
C MET A 184 -3.59 12.78 -9.43
N HIS A 185 -3.44 13.97 -10.02
CA HIS A 185 -4.51 14.62 -10.79
C HIS A 185 -4.85 13.88 -12.09
N LEU A 186 -3.95 13.03 -12.59
CA LEU A 186 -4.13 12.27 -13.83
C LEU A 186 -5.07 11.06 -13.69
N GLY A 187 -5.50 10.73 -12.47
CA GLY A 187 -6.44 9.63 -12.21
C GLY A 187 -5.95 8.22 -12.55
N THR A 188 -4.69 8.08 -12.98
CA THR A 188 -4.08 6.79 -13.38
C THR A 188 -3.07 6.32 -12.33
N PRO A 189 -3.30 5.16 -11.68
CA PRO A 189 -2.41 4.62 -10.65
C PRO A 189 -0.99 4.31 -11.16
N LEU A 190 0.02 4.53 -10.30
CA LEU A 190 1.42 4.22 -10.59
C LEU A 190 1.93 3.00 -9.81
N GLN A 191 2.72 2.17 -10.50
CA GLN A 191 3.53 1.09 -9.94
C GLN A 191 4.99 1.33 -10.28
N LEU A 192 5.85 1.57 -9.28
CA LEU A 192 7.28 1.77 -9.53
C LEU A 192 8.00 0.42 -9.37
N VAL A 193 8.94 0.16 -10.26
CA VAL A 193 9.79 -1.04 -10.23
C VAL A 193 11.23 -0.62 -10.50
N ARG A 194 12.17 -1.10 -9.69
CA ARG A 194 13.61 -0.93 -9.94
C ARG A 194 14.09 -2.09 -10.81
N GLU A 195 14.93 -1.82 -11.82
CA GLU A 195 15.48 -2.83 -12.73
C GLU A 195 16.08 -4.05 -11.98
N LYS A 196 16.90 -3.81 -10.96
CA LYS A 196 17.50 -4.88 -10.14
C LYS A 196 16.48 -5.81 -9.47
N THR A 197 15.23 -5.36 -9.27
CA THR A 197 14.17 -6.16 -8.64
C THR A 197 13.60 -7.20 -9.59
N MET A 198 13.60 -6.94 -10.90
CA MET A 198 13.07 -7.84 -11.93
C MET A 198 14.08 -8.94 -12.32
N LEU A 199 15.37 -8.71 -12.09
CA LEU A 199 16.40 -9.71 -12.31
C LEU A 199 16.25 -10.88 -11.33
N ILE A 200 16.27 -12.10 -11.87
CA ILE A 200 16.31 -13.35 -11.10
C ILE A 200 17.78 -13.75 -11.01
N THR A 201 18.53 -13.16 -10.08
CA THR A 201 19.91 -13.53 -9.82
C THR A 201 19.99 -14.61 -8.74
N LYS A 202 21.08 -15.39 -8.73
CA LYS A 202 21.40 -16.26 -7.58
C LYS A 202 21.48 -15.37 -6.33
N GLN A 203 20.71 -15.76 -5.31
CA GLN A 203 20.33 -14.94 -4.16
C GLN A 203 21.52 -14.23 -3.51
N SER A 204 21.49 -12.89 -3.47
CA SER A 204 22.05 -12.17 -2.31
C SER A 204 21.02 -12.29 -1.17
N GLY A 205 21.46 -12.47 0.07
CA GLY A 205 20.60 -12.71 1.24
C GLY A 205 19.49 -11.67 1.48
N ASP A 206 19.59 -10.49 0.86
CA ASP A 206 18.66 -9.37 1.01
C ASP A 206 17.44 -9.36 0.06
N GLN A 207 17.38 -10.23 -0.96
CA GLN A 207 16.25 -10.20 -1.92
C GLN A 207 15.19 -11.26 -1.62
N GLN A 208 13.92 -10.84 -1.70
CA GLN A 208 12.76 -11.75 -1.73
C GLN A 208 12.87 -12.73 -2.90
N ASP A 209 12.36 -13.95 -2.71
CA ASP A 209 12.37 -14.95 -3.76
C ASP A 209 11.52 -14.52 -4.98
N PRO A 210 11.83 -14.99 -6.20
CA PRO A 210 11.13 -14.59 -7.42
C PRO A 210 9.62 -14.80 -7.38
N ALA A 211 9.12 -15.90 -6.79
CA ALA A 211 7.68 -16.18 -6.73
C ALA A 211 6.96 -15.20 -5.79
N THR A 212 7.56 -14.87 -4.64
CA THR A 212 7.04 -13.81 -3.76
C THR A 212 7.06 -12.45 -4.44
N LYS A 213 8.12 -12.11 -5.19
CA LYS A 213 8.16 -10.86 -5.99
C LYS A 213 7.02 -10.82 -7.01
N ALA A 214 6.81 -11.91 -7.75
CA ALA A 214 5.74 -12.01 -8.75
C ALA A 214 4.36 -11.89 -8.11
N TRP A 215 4.11 -12.58 -7.00
CA TRP A 215 2.87 -12.47 -6.22
C TRP A 215 2.58 -11.03 -5.77
N ASN A 216 3.56 -10.36 -5.17
CA ASN A 216 3.38 -8.99 -4.68
C ASN A 216 3.13 -8.01 -5.83
N PHE A 217 3.85 -8.19 -6.95
CA PHE A 217 3.71 -7.36 -8.14
C PHE A 217 2.35 -7.55 -8.81
N ALA A 218 1.94 -8.80 -9.04
CA ALA A 218 0.65 -9.20 -9.58
C ALA A 218 -0.51 -8.62 -8.77
N THR A 219 -0.50 -8.86 -7.45
CA THR A 219 -1.52 -8.36 -6.53
C THR A 219 -1.63 -6.84 -6.60
N ALA A 220 -0.49 -6.14 -6.60
CA ALA A 220 -0.47 -4.68 -6.65
C ALA A 220 -1.02 -4.12 -7.98
N LEU A 221 -0.69 -4.75 -9.10
CA LEU A 221 -1.21 -4.37 -10.41
C LEU A 221 -2.72 -4.60 -10.49
N TYR A 222 -3.19 -5.76 -10.04
CA TYR A 222 -4.61 -6.12 -10.01
C TYR A 222 -5.43 -5.10 -9.22
N TYR A 223 -5.04 -4.89 -7.94
CA TYR A 223 -5.74 -3.98 -7.04
C TYR A 223 -5.82 -2.55 -7.60
N LYS A 224 -4.72 -2.06 -8.16
CA LYS A 224 -4.64 -0.69 -8.68
C LYS A 224 -5.40 -0.51 -9.99
N GLY A 225 -5.18 -1.40 -10.95
CA GLY A 225 -5.70 -1.20 -12.30
C GLY A 225 -7.15 -1.61 -12.47
N ASN A 226 -7.58 -2.70 -11.84
CA ASN A 226 -8.99 -3.11 -11.86
C ASN A 226 -9.84 -2.33 -10.85
N ARG A 227 -9.22 -1.58 -9.93
CA ARG A 227 -9.88 -0.78 -8.88
C ARG A 227 -10.85 -1.62 -8.04
N THR A 228 -10.43 -2.83 -7.71
CA THR A 228 -11.24 -3.84 -7.03
C THR A 228 -10.37 -4.67 -6.07
N ILE A 229 -11.01 -5.46 -5.23
CA ILE A 229 -10.36 -6.29 -4.22
C ILE A 229 -10.24 -7.75 -4.67
N PRO A 230 -9.04 -8.35 -4.61
CA PRO A 230 -8.86 -9.75 -4.97
C PRO A 230 -9.38 -10.72 -3.89
N TRP A 231 -9.46 -10.28 -2.63
CA TRP A 231 -10.05 -10.99 -1.49
C TRP A 231 -10.41 -9.99 -0.39
N ARG A 232 -11.27 -10.40 0.55
CA ARG A 232 -11.60 -9.65 1.78
C ARG A 232 -11.57 -10.52 3.02
N LEU A 233 -11.70 -9.95 4.21
CA LEU A 233 -11.90 -10.73 5.44
C LEU A 233 -13.31 -11.31 5.45
N VAL A 234 -13.47 -12.53 5.96
CA VAL A 234 -14.79 -13.10 6.22
C VAL A 234 -15.42 -12.32 7.37
N GLU A 235 -16.64 -11.85 7.14
CA GLU A 235 -17.41 -11.14 8.15
C GLU A 235 -18.01 -12.10 9.17
N ASP A 236 -18.07 -11.62 10.41
CA ASP A 236 -18.70 -12.32 11.51
C ASP A 236 -20.04 -11.64 11.78
N ASN A 237 -21.12 -12.17 11.18
CA ASN A 237 -22.47 -11.62 11.27
C ASN A 237 -23.02 -11.60 12.70
N ALA A 238 -22.39 -12.29 13.66
CA ALA A 238 -22.76 -12.21 15.06
C ALA A 238 -22.22 -10.94 15.76
N LYS A 239 -21.28 -10.23 15.12
CA LYS A 239 -20.74 -8.97 15.65
C LYS A 239 -21.63 -7.78 15.28
N PRO A 240 -21.70 -6.76 16.15
CA PRO A 240 -22.35 -5.51 15.79
C PRO A 240 -21.65 -4.86 14.59
N THR A 241 -22.44 -4.19 13.74
CA THR A 241 -21.91 -3.35 12.65
C THR A 241 -20.90 -2.36 13.23
N SER A 242 -19.68 -2.43 12.72
CA SER A 242 -18.52 -1.79 13.33
C SER A 242 -17.82 -0.90 12.31
N CYS A 243 -17.60 0.35 12.68
CA CYS A 243 -16.79 1.29 11.92
C CYS A 243 -15.39 1.39 12.54
N TYR A 244 -14.35 1.27 11.70
CA TYR A 244 -12.96 1.35 12.13
C TYR A 244 -12.33 2.65 11.64
N ILE A 245 -11.78 3.45 12.53
CA ILE A 245 -11.23 4.77 12.21
C ILE A 245 -9.74 4.80 12.57
N GLY A 246 -8.87 4.83 11.56
CA GLY A 246 -7.43 5.01 11.73
C GLY A 246 -7.05 6.49 11.72
N ILE A 247 -6.44 6.98 12.81
CA ILE A 247 -5.94 8.35 12.91
C ILE A 247 -4.41 8.34 12.76
N GLY A 248 -3.95 8.96 11.68
CA GLY A 248 -2.54 9.22 11.38
C GLY A 248 -2.21 10.70 11.43
N PHE A 249 -0.93 11.03 11.55
CA PHE A 249 -0.44 12.40 11.48
C PHE A 249 0.68 12.51 10.47
N TYR A 250 0.66 13.57 9.67
CA TYR A 250 1.65 13.82 8.62
C TYR A 250 2.24 15.21 8.79
N LYS A 251 3.56 15.32 8.68
CA LYS A 251 4.26 16.61 8.69
C LYS A 251 4.11 17.31 7.35
N SER A 252 3.89 18.63 7.36
CA SER A 252 3.97 19.45 6.15
C SER A 252 5.39 19.39 5.55
N ARG A 253 5.49 19.63 4.24
CA ARG A 253 6.76 19.69 3.49
C ARG A 253 7.70 20.79 3.99
N ASP A 254 7.13 21.85 4.54
CA ASP A 254 7.88 23.06 4.89
C ASP A 254 8.68 22.91 6.19
N GLY A 255 8.59 21.75 6.86
CA GLY A 255 9.36 21.45 8.08
C GLY A 255 8.93 22.26 9.31
N GLU A 256 8.23 23.38 9.11
CA GLU A 256 7.75 24.26 10.16
C GLU A 256 6.41 23.78 10.72
N THR A 257 6.52 23.00 11.80
CA THR A 257 5.58 22.92 12.94
C THR A 257 4.17 22.36 12.78
N VAL A 258 3.58 22.25 11.57
CA VAL A 258 2.20 21.75 11.44
C VAL A 258 2.18 20.29 10.99
N SER A 259 1.72 19.41 11.89
CA SER A 259 1.26 18.07 11.49
C SER A 259 -0.23 18.17 11.15
N SER A 260 -0.71 17.64 10.03
CA SER A 260 -2.16 17.50 9.79
C SER A 260 -2.59 16.09 10.18
N SER A 261 -3.75 15.98 10.80
CA SER A 261 -4.36 14.67 11.09
C SER A 261 -5.04 14.11 9.83
N LEU A 262 -4.98 12.80 9.65
CA LEU A 262 -5.70 12.07 8.62
C LEU A 262 -6.54 11.01 9.31
N ALA A 263 -7.85 11.03 9.10
CA ALA A 263 -8.72 9.93 9.50
C ALA A 263 -9.01 9.05 8.28
N GLN A 264 -8.82 7.76 8.45
CA GLN A 264 -9.23 6.74 7.47
C GLN A 264 -10.36 5.94 8.10
N VAL A 265 -11.55 6.08 7.54
CA VAL A 265 -12.78 5.44 8.00
C VAL A 265 -12.97 4.18 7.16
N PHE A 266 -13.07 3.02 7.79
CA PHE A 266 -13.35 1.75 7.15
C PHE A 266 -14.70 1.20 7.62
N ASP A 267 -15.52 0.79 6.67
CA ASP A 267 -16.75 0.03 6.95
C ASP A 267 -16.44 -1.43 7.34
N GLU A 268 -17.48 -2.19 7.64
CA GLU A 268 -17.42 -3.62 7.93
C GLU A 268 -16.78 -4.45 6.80
N PHE A 269 -16.97 -4.01 5.54
CA PHE A 269 -16.47 -4.67 4.34
C PHE A 269 -15.02 -4.28 4.01
N GLY A 270 -14.44 -3.32 4.74
CA GLY A 270 -13.09 -2.78 4.52
C GLY A 270 -13.00 -1.70 3.44
N HIS A 271 -14.12 -1.15 2.97
CA HIS A 271 -14.12 0.03 2.12
C HIS A 271 -13.73 1.26 2.93
N GLY A 272 -12.70 1.95 2.44
CA GLY A 272 -12.09 3.07 3.14
C GLY A 272 -12.47 4.42 2.55
N ILE A 273 -12.89 5.38 3.39
CA ILE A 273 -12.98 6.81 3.07
C ILE A 273 -11.86 7.54 3.80
N ILE A 274 -11.21 8.49 3.13
CA ILE A 274 -10.13 9.30 3.72
C ILE A 274 -10.61 10.72 3.97
N LEU A 275 -10.45 11.16 5.21
CA LEU A 275 -10.73 12.52 5.66
C LEU A 275 -9.45 13.21 6.11
N ARG A 276 -9.24 14.43 5.64
CA ARG A 276 -8.15 15.29 6.08
C ARG A 276 -8.64 16.15 7.22
N GLY A 277 -8.05 15.98 8.38
CA GLY A 277 -8.30 16.81 9.55
C GLY A 277 -7.44 18.07 9.57
N THR A 278 -7.65 18.86 10.62
CA THR A 278 -7.01 20.17 10.78
C THR A 278 -5.54 20.06 11.21
N PRO A 279 -4.75 21.12 10.96
CA PRO A 279 -3.44 21.36 11.59
C PRO A 279 -3.42 21.09 13.10
N VAL A 280 -2.52 20.25 13.57
CA VAL A 280 -2.31 19.94 14.99
C VAL A 280 -0.95 20.42 15.49
N SER A 281 -0.93 20.80 16.76
CA SER A 281 0.31 21.16 17.46
C SER A 281 1.11 19.91 17.85
N ILE A 282 2.43 20.04 17.80
CA ILE A 282 3.34 19.02 18.29
C ILE A 282 3.63 19.28 19.76
N ASP A 283 3.48 18.25 20.59
CA ASP A 283 3.80 18.35 22.00
C ASP A 283 5.30 18.62 22.22
N LYS A 284 5.62 19.63 23.03
CA LYS A 284 7.00 20.07 23.26
C LYS A 284 7.85 19.02 24.01
N LYS A 285 7.25 18.15 24.82
CA LYS A 285 7.97 17.17 25.66
C LYS A 285 8.29 15.88 24.91
N ASN A 286 7.29 15.30 24.24
CA ASN A 286 7.46 14.02 23.56
C ASN A 286 7.55 14.13 22.03
N ARG A 287 7.46 15.36 21.47
CA ARG A 287 7.52 15.65 20.03
C ARG A 287 6.50 14.87 19.19
N ARG A 288 5.38 14.45 19.80
CA ARG A 288 4.30 13.76 19.09
C ARG A 288 3.12 14.71 18.87
N PRO A 289 2.44 14.61 17.72
CA PRO A 289 1.21 15.34 17.45
C PRO A 289 0.03 14.73 18.23
N TYR A 290 -0.86 15.58 18.72
CA TYR A 290 -2.10 15.21 19.38
C TYR A 290 -3.22 16.16 18.95
N LEU A 291 -4.45 15.65 18.92
CA LEU A 291 -5.63 16.47 18.69
C LEU A 291 -6.01 17.22 19.97
N SER A 292 -6.49 18.45 19.84
CA SER A 292 -7.27 19.08 20.89
C SER A 292 -8.62 18.36 21.06
N GLU A 293 -9.34 18.65 22.14
CA GLU A 293 -10.70 18.11 22.33
C GLU A 293 -11.62 18.48 21.15
N GLU A 294 -11.59 19.74 20.72
CA GLU A 294 -12.43 20.21 19.62
C GLU A 294 -12.05 19.53 18.29
N GLN A 295 -10.75 19.41 18.01
CA GLN A 295 -10.29 18.74 16.79
C GLN A 295 -10.66 17.25 16.77
N ALA A 296 -10.58 16.58 17.92
CA ALA A 296 -11.00 15.19 18.05
C ALA A 296 -12.50 15.02 17.84
N TYR A 297 -13.31 15.95 18.36
CA TYR A 297 -14.75 15.97 18.13
C TYR A 297 -15.09 16.19 16.65
N GLU A 298 -14.55 17.24 16.02
CA GLU A 298 -14.84 17.58 14.62
C GLU A 298 -14.44 16.43 13.70
N LEU A 299 -13.23 15.90 13.87
CA LEU A 299 -12.71 14.80 13.05
C LEU A 299 -13.62 13.56 13.10
N LEU A 300 -14.11 13.21 14.29
CA LEU A 300 -14.96 12.03 14.46
C LEU A 300 -16.41 12.30 14.02
N ARG A 301 -16.93 13.50 14.27
CA ARG A 301 -18.25 13.90 13.75
C ARG A 301 -18.28 13.78 12.24
N ASP A 302 -17.30 14.36 11.56
CA ASP A 302 -17.21 14.37 10.10
C ASP A 302 -17.02 12.94 9.55
N ALA A 303 -16.21 12.11 10.23
CA ALA A 303 -16.06 10.69 9.91
C ALA A 303 -17.37 9.91 9.97
N LEU A 304 -18.18 10.16 11.00
CA LEU A 304 -19.48 9.49 11.16
C LEU A 304 -20.53 10.02 10.18
N GLU A 305 -20.48 11.31 9.82
CA GLU A 305 -21.37 11.88 8.80
C GLU A 305 -21.10 11.31 7.42
N GLU A 306 -19.84 11.11 7.05
CA GLU A 306 -19.50 10.46 5.78
C GLU A 306 -19.84 8.97 5.78
N TYR A 307 -19.68 8.28 6.92
CA TYR A 307 -20.16 6.89 7.08
C TYR A 307 -21.67 6.81 6.87
N ASP A 308 -22.45 7.66 7.55
CA ASP A 308 -23.92 7.70 7.44
C ASP A 308 -24.36 8.08 6.03
N ARG A 309 -23.68 9.04 5.37
CA ARG A 309 -23.96 9.38 3.97
C ARG A 309 -23.73 8.19 3.02
N ALA A 310 -22.67 7.42 3.24
CA ALA A 310 -22.32 6.30 2.37
C ALA A 310 -23.24 5.07 2.58
N LEU A 311 -23.59 4.76 3.82
CA LEU A 311 -24.27 3.50 4.18
C LEU A 311 -25.73 3.70 4.62
N GLN A 312 -26.17 4.94 4.81
CA GLN A 312 -27.53 5.31 5.22
C GLN A 312 -27.95 4.73 6.59
N HIS A 313 -26.96 4.40 7.43
CA HIS A 313 -27.16 4.02 8.82
C HIS A 313 -25.92 4.32 9.66
N MET A 314 -26.10 4.44 10.98
CA MET A 314 -25.00 4.57 11.94
C MET A 314 -24.44 3.20 12.35
N PRO A 315 -23.13 3.09 12.66
CA PRO A 315 -22.54 1.86 13.17
C PRO A 315 -22.93 1.63 14.63
N ALA A 316 -23.14 0.37 15.02
CA ALA A 316 -23.41 0.01 16.41
C ALA A 316 -22.15 0.14 17.30
N ARG A 317 -20.96 0.01 16.71
CA ARG A 317 -19.66 0.10 17.38
C ARG A 317 -18.67 0.95 16.59
N VAL A 318 -17.85 1.75 17.26
CA VAL A 318 -16.74 2.49 16.64
C VAL A 318 -15.42 2.11 17.29
N VAL A 319 -14.42 1.73 16.49
CA VAL A 319 -13.07 1.40 16.95
C VAL A 319 -12.09 2.42 16.38
N ILE A 320 -11.40 3.16 17.24
CA ILE A 320 -10.44 4.18 16.81
C ILE A 320 -9.03 3.66 17.04
N HIS A 321 -8.26 3.56 15.96
CA HIS A 321 -6.86 3.16 15.94
C HIS A 321 -5.94 4.38 15.87
N LYS A 322 -4.90 4.40 16.69
CA LYS A 322 -3.87 5.46 16.66
C LYS A 322 -2.49 4.86 16.92
N SER A 323 -1.45 5.41 16.30
CA SER A 323 -0.04 5.01 16.53
C SER A 323 0.59 5.63 17.79
N SER A 324 -0.21 6.35 18.57
CA SER A 324 0.17 6.95 19.85
C SER A 324 -0.95 6.79 20.87
N HIS A 325 -0.61 6.94 22.14
CA HIS A 325 -1.59 6.90 23.22
C HIS A 325 -2.61 8.05 23.09
N PHE A 326 -3.83 7.80 23.55
CA PHE A 326 -4.89 8.80 23.57
C PHE A 326 -4.76 9.70 24.79
N ARG A 327 -4.84 11.02 24.59
CA ARG A 327 -4.98 11.97 25.71
C ARG A 327 -6.43 12.05 26.18
N ASP A 328 -6.61 12.47 27.43
CA ASP A 328 -7.95 12.67 28.00
C ASP A 328 -8.77 13.70 27.19
N SER A 329 -8.12 14.75 26.68
CA SER A 329 -8.75 15.74 25.80
C SER A 329 -9.26 15.11 24.50
N GLU A 330 -8.47 14.26 23.85
CA GLU A 330 -8.87 13.57 22.63
C GLU A 330 -10.04 12.63 22.91
N GLN A 331 -9.95 11.86 23.99
CA GLN A 331 -11.02 10.96 24.40
C GLN A 331 -12.30 11.73 24.74
N ALA A 332 -12.22 12.90 25.36
CA ALA A 332 -13.37 13.75 25.63
C ALA A 332 -14.08 14.17 24.33
N GLY A 333 -13.32 14.66 23.35
CA GLY A 333 -13.84 15.06 22.04
C GLY A 333 -14.49 13.90 21.29
N PHE A 334 -13.81 12.74 21.23
CA PHE A 334 -14.37 11.54 20.61
C PHE A 334 -15.64 11.06 21.32
N ARG A 335 -15.66 11.05 22.66
CA ARG A 335 -16.86 10.66 23.43
C ARG A 335 -18.03 11.60 23.18
N ARG A 336 -17.77 12.90 23.02
CA ARG A 336 -18.78 13.90 22.69
C ARG A 336 -19.45 13.58 21.35
N ALA A 337 -18.66 13.38 20.30
CA ALA A 337 -19.17 13.06 18.96
C ALA A 337 -19.95 11.72 18.95
N LEU A 338 -19.42 10.69 19.61
CA LEU A 338 -20.09 9.38 19.69
C LEU A 338 -21.43 9.44 20.42
N LYS A 339 -21.52 10.23 21.50
CA LYS A 339 -22.76 10.41 22.26
C LYS A 339 -23.81 11.14 21.43
N GLU A 340 -23.41 12.21 20.74
CA GLU A 340 -24.30 12.99 19.88
C GLU A 340 -24.87 12.15 18.73
N LYS A 341 -24.04 11.35 18.08
CA LYS A 341 -24.46 10.48 16.99
C LYS A 341 -25.09 9.14 17.43
N GLY A 342 -25.30 8.94 18.74
CA GLY A 342 -26.00 7.78 19.28
C GLY A 342 -25.25 6.43 19.19
N VAL A 343 -23.92 6.44 19.04
CA VAL A 343 -23.12 5.21 18.96
C VAL A 343 -23.00 4.56 20.34
N ARG A 344 -23.38 3.28 20.44
CA ARG A 344 -23.51 2.57 21.73
C ARG A 344 -22.20 2.00 22.26
N SER A 345 -21.34 1.49 21.37
CA SER A 345 -20.09 0.83 21.76
C SER A 345 -18.88 1.53 21.15
N ARG A 346 -17.78 1.61 21.90
CA ARG A 346 -16.55 2.27 21.44
C ARG A 346 -15.29 1.64 22.01
N ASP A 347 -14.24 1.63 21.22
CA ASP A 347 -12.90 1.19 21.63
C ASP A 347 -11.83 2.17 21.15
N PHE A 348 -10.91 2.52 22.06
CA PHE A 348 -9.73 3.30 21.74
C PHE A 348 -8.52 2.37 21.79
N VAL A 349 -7.91 2.09 20.63
CA VAL A 349 -6.83 1.12 20.49
C VAL A 349 -5.57 1.83 20.01
N ALA A 350 -4.57 1.90 20.89
CA ALA A 350 -3.26 2.42 20.56
C ALA A 350 -2.35 1.27 20.12
N ILE A 351 -1.80 1.37 18.91
CA ILE A 351 -0.84 0.40 18.36
C ILE A 351 0.54 1.04 18.41
N THR A 352 1.40 0.56 19.30
CA THR A 352 2.72 1.14 19.55
C THR A 352 3.80 0.07 19.47
N GLY A 353 4.96 0.41 18.89
CA GLY A 353 6.14 -0.46 18.96
C GLY A 353 6.61 -0.62 20.40
N THR A 354 7.06 -1.83 20.75
CA THR A 354 7.58 -2.16 22.09
C THR A 354 8.85 -2.99 21.98
N ASP A 355 9.67 -2.97 23.02
CA ASP A 355 10.87 -3.83 23.09
C ASP A 355 10.54 -5.29 23.50
N ILE A 356 9.26 -5.60 23.71
CA ILE A 356 8.81 -6.92 24.13
C ILE A 356 8.96 -7.90 22.96
N ARG A 357 9.60 -9.05 23.22
CA ARG A 357 9.74 -10.16 22.27
C ARG A 357 9.15 -11.42 22.87
N LEU A 358 8.31 -12.10 22.10
CA LEU A 358 7.73 -13.39 22.47
C LEU A 358 8.46 -14.52 21.76
N PHE A 359 8.87 -15.55 22.51
CA PHE A 359 9.53 -16.73 21.98
C PHE A 359 8.65 -17.97 22.21
N GLY A 360 8.34 -18.69 21.13
CA GLY A 360 7.66 -19.98 21.24
C GLY A 360 8.60 -21.04 21.82
N THR A 361 8.12 -21.82 22.78
CA THR A 361 8.89 -22.89 23.46
C THR A 361 9.02 -24.18 22.64
N ARG A 362 8.33 -24.31 21.50
CA ARG A 362 8.41 -25.50 20.63
C ARG A 362 9.60 -25.41 19.65
N THR A 363 10.34 -26.51 19.56
CA THR A 363 11.62 -26.75 18.86
C THR A 363 11.61 -26.58 17.33
N THR A 364 10.60 -25.94 16.75
CA THR A 364 10.58 -25.55 15.33
C THR A 364 10.81 -24.04 15.19
N ARG A 365 12.03 -23.63 15.55
CA ARG A 365 12.68 -22.31 15.33
C ARG A 365 11.93 -21.06 15.84
N PRO A 366 12.65 -20.03 16.30
CA PRO A 366 12.02 -18.80 16.78
C PRO A 366 11.34 -18.07 15.61
N SER A 367 10.02 -18.13 15.54
CA SER A 367 9.22 -17.11 14.86
C SER A 367 9.28 -15.85 15.73
N VAL A 368 10.26 -14.98 15.45
CA VAL A 368 10.34 -13.67 16.09
C VAL A 368 9.21 -12.83 15.52
N VAL A 369 8.11 -12.71 16.26
CA VAL A 369 7.11 -11.67 16.00
C VAL A 369 7.67 -10.39 16.61
N ARG A 370 8.16 -9.48 15.76
CA ARG A 370 8.43 -8.09 16.17
C ARG A 370 7.10 -7.33 16.10
N PHE A 371 6.70 -6.70 17.19
CA PHE A 371 5.52 -5.83 17.26
C PHE A 371 5.94 -4.36 17.09
#